data_AF-A0A7X3XQB0-F1
#
_entry.id   AF-A0A7X3XQB0-F1
#
_cell.length_a   1.000
_cell.length_b   1.000
_cell.length_c   1.000
_cell.angle_alpha   90.00
_cell.angle_beta   90.00
_cell.angle_gamma   90.00
#
_symmetry.space_group_name_H-M   'P 1'
#
loop_
_entity.id
_entity.type
_entity.pdbx_description
1 polymer ?
#
loop_
_entity_poly.entity_id
_entity_poly.type
_entity_poly.pdbx_seq_one_letter_code
_entity_poly.pdbx_strand_id
1 'polypeptide(L)'
;MLNPFNHIDVRVNDMGVALPFYTSFLGALSFFGPRRLAEQDGRTWELFQLSSGRLPSQYVGLMEERLHRPNLNRVAFHLPSRHRVLEITKVLTKAGAENVQGPMECPEYSEQYFAVFFNDPSGNPYEVCCHLERDALGSRPDFDAVLARFDMPASFSIQAWSPNYFDAICALSSVEGWTTPELRPKETLIAWEHSWPTLVAVDTNGKLVGFLRAITDTQITTYLCEVLVAHEFRRLGLGRLLIDVCQGLVPTTRLDLLSMGEADDFYRSIDCADFQGFRRRSECI
;
A
#
# COMPACT_ATOMS: atom_id res chain seq x y z
N MET A 1 8.61 7.50 7.80
CA MET A 1 9.02 7.68 9.21
C MET A 1 9.77 6.43 9.67
N LEU A 2 10.76 6.57 10.57
CA LEU A 2 11.42 5.43 11.22
C LEU A 2 10.45 4.81 12.23
N ASN A 3 10.23 3.49 12.18
CA ASN A 3 9.42 2.79 13.16
C ASN A 3 10.12 2.82 14.53
N PRO A 4 9.54 3.41 15.60
CA PRO A 4 10.20 3.58 16.89
C PRO A 4 10.34 2.28 17.71
N PHE A 5 9.64 1.21 17.34
CA PHE A 5 9.74 -0.07 18.05
C PHE A 5 11.06 -0.77 17.71
N ASN A 6 11.90 -1.05 18.70
CA ASN A 6 13.11 -1.84 18.45
C ASN A 6 12.83 -3.34 18.51
N HIS A 7 12.13 -3.81 19.55
CA HIS A 7 11.78 -5.22 19.71
C HIS A 7 10.52 -5.40 20.54
N ILE A 8 9.95 -6.61 20.46
CA ILE A 8 8.84 -7.07 21.29
C ILE A 8 9.24 -8.41 21.90
N ASP A 9 9.25 -8.48 23.23
CA ASP A 9 9.47 -9.72 23.94
C ASP A 9 8.12 -10.36 24.31
N VAL A 10 7.92 -11.61 23.91
CA VAL A 10 6.67 -12.35 24.09
C VAL A 10 6.91 -13.58 24.96
N ARG A 11 6.03 -13.78 25.93
CA ARG A 11 6.10 -14.91 26.86
C ARG A 11 5.10 -15.95 26.41
N VAL A 12 5.55 -17.20 26.36
CA VAL A 12 4.74 -18.34 25.92
C VAL A 12 4.80 -19.45 26.95
N ASN A 13 3.69 -20.16 27.18
CA ASN A 13 3.62 -21.21 28.19
C ASN A 13 4.42 -22.46 27.81
N ASP A 14 4.48 -22.78 26.51
CA ASP A 14 5.16 -23.95 25.97
C ASP A 14 5.78 -23.59 24.60
N MET A 15 7.11 -23.59 24.51
CA MET A 15 7.81 -23.26 23.28
C MET A 15 7.57 -24.29 22.18
N GLY A 16 7.34 -25.56 22.53
CA GLY A 16 7.06 -26.63 21.56
C GLY A 16 5.72 -26.42 20.85
N VAL A 17 4.73 -25.85 21.54
CA VAL A 17 3.43 -25.48 20.96
C VAL A 17 3.48 -24.12 20.27
N ALA A 18 4.14 -23.14 20.88
CA ALA A 18 4.17 -21.78 20.36
C ALA A 18 5.02 -21.64 19.09
N LEU A 19 6.16 -22.33 19.00
CA LEU A 19 7.11 -22.13 17.90
C LEU A 19 6.50 -22.41 16.51
N PRO A 20 5.80 -23.53 16.25
CA PRO A 20 5.12 -23.76 14.97
C PRO A 20 4.09 -22.69 14.61
N PHE A 21 3.34 -22.20 15.61
CA PHE A 21 2.37 -21.12 15.43
C PHE A 21 3.06 -19.83 15.01
N TYR A 22 4.05 -19.37 15.77
CA TYR A 22 4.77 -18.13 15.49
C TYR A 22 5.60 -18.20 14.20
N THR A 23 6.16 -19.36 13.86
CA THR A 23 6.82 -19.55 12.55
C THR A 23 5.84 -19.34 11.40
N SER A 24 4.61 -19.84 11.52
CA SER A 24 3.57 -19.64 10.49
C SER A 24 3.09 -18.19 10.46
N PHE A 25 2.77 -17.63 11.63
CA PHE A 25 2.23 -16.27 11.76
C PHE A 25 3.25 -15.19 11.38
N LEU A 26 4.41 -15.14 12.06
CA LEU A 26 5.42 -14.12 11.80
C LEU A 26 6.08 -14.31 10.43
N GLY A 27 6.19 -15.55 9.95
CA GLY A 27 6.63 -15.84 8.58
C GLY A 27 5.68 -15.25 7.52
N ALA A 28 4.35 -15.32 7.73
CA ALA A 28 3.39 -14.67 6.85
C ALA A 28 3.47 -13.14 6.88
N LEU A 29 3.95 -12.58 8.00
CA LEU A 29 4.31 -11.17 8.16
C LEU A 29 5.71 -10.82 7.64
N SER A 30 6.40 -11.75 6.97
CA SER A 30 7.76 -11.57 6.43
C SER A 30 8.87 -11.34 7.47
N PHE A 31 8.67 -11.81 8.69
CA PHE A 31 9.78 -11.98 9.62
C PHE A 31 10.59 -13.23 9.26
N PHE A 32 11.90 -13.14 9.41
CA PHE A 32 12.87 -14.20 9.21
C PHE A 32 13.27 -14.85 10.54
N GLY A 33 13.35 -16.17 10.60
CA GLY A 33 13.70 -16.90 11.81
C GLY A 33 12.97 -18.25 11.91
N PRO A 34 12.95 -18.88 13.09
CA PRO A 34 13.55 -18.39 14.34
C PRO A 34 15.08 -18.52 14.36
N ARG A 35 15.75 -17.64 15.10
CA ARG A 35 17.15 -17.80 15.53
C ARG A 35 17.19 -17.99 17.04
N ARG A 36 17.74 -19.11 17.49
CA ARG A 36 17.92 -19.38 18.91
C ARG A 36 19.06 -18.57 19.52
N LEU A 37 18.80 -17.98 20.68
CA LEU A 37 19.79 -17.30 21.53
C LEU A 37 19.69 -17.85 22.95
N ALA A 38 20.84 -18.12 23.57
CA ALA A 38 20.93 -18.56 24.96
C ALA A 38 21.65 -17.50 25.79
N GLU A 39 21.06 -17.12 26.90
CA GLU A 39 21.65 -16.22 27.88
C GLU A 39 22.52 -16.97 28.89
N GLN A 40 23.39 -16.24 29.57
CA GLN A 40 24.32 -16.81 30.56
C GLN A 40 23.61 -17.43 31.76
N ASP A 41 22.38 -17.01 32.06
CA ASP A 41 21.56 -17.55 33.14
C ASP A 41 20.68 -18.74 32.70
N GLY A 42 20.89 -19.25 31.49
CA GLY A 42 20.20 -20.42 30.95
C GLY A 42 18.86 -20.13 30.29
N ARG A 43 18.39 -18.87 30.27
CA ARG A 43 17.21 -18.48 29.49
C ARG A 43 17.48 -18.61 28.00
N THR A 44 16.46 -19.03 27.25
CA THR A 44 16.53 -19.18 25.80
C THR A 44 15.47 -18.34 25.11
N TRP A 45 15.85 -17.81 23.95
CA TRP A 45 15.01 -16.99 23.09
C TRP A 45 14.93 -17.60 21.69
N GLU A 46 13.74 -17.54 21.09
CA GLU A 46 13.55 -17.74 19.65
C GLU A 46 13.24 -16.40 18.99
N LEU A 47 14.17 -15.89 18.17
CA LEU A 47 14.06 -14.56 17.57
C LEU A 47 13.59 -14.60 16.13
N PHE A 48 12.60 -13.77 15.82
CA PHE A 48 12.10 -13.50 14.47
C PHE A 48 12.42 -12.05 14.09
N GLN A 49 13.12 -11.82 12.99
CA GLN A 49 13.69 -10.52 12.62
C GLN A 49 13.10 -9.99 11.32
N LEU A 50 12.92 -8.66 11.20
CA LEU A 50 12.41 -8.05 9.96
C LEU A 50 13.42 -8.05 8.80
N SER A 51 14.72 -8.18 9.09
CA SER A 51 15.75 -8.28 8.05
C SER A 51 16.65 -9.47 8.32
N SER A 52 17.08 -10.13 7.25
CA SER A 52 17.99 -11.28 7.27
C SER A 52 19.46 -10.89 7.50
N GLY A 53 19.76 -9.60 7.77
CA GLY A 53 21.11 -9.02 7.87
C GLY A 53 21.69 -8.93 9.30
N ARG A 54 22.81 -8.20 9.44
CA ARG A 54 23.47 -7.94 10.74
C ARG A 54 22.68 -6.94 11.60
N LEU A 55 22.68 -7.20 12.91
CA LEU A 55 22.02 -6.44 13.97
C LEU A 55 22.45 -4.95 14.05
N PRO A 56 21.59 -4.08 14.63
CA PRO A 56 20.26 -4.39 15.15
C PRO A 56 19.18 -4.32 14.06
N SER A 57 18.50 -5.44 13.82
CA SER A 57 17.24 -5.50 13.10
C SER A 57 16.10 -5.55 14.11
N GLN A 58 14.96 -4.95 13.78
CA GLN A 58 13.77 -5.03 14.63
C GLN A 58 13.29 -6.47 14.72
N TYR A 59 12.88 -6.92 15.92
CA TYR A 59 12.56 -8.33 16.14
C TYR A 59 11.39 -8.59 17.11
N VAL A 60 10.82 -9.78 17.01
CA VAL A 60 9.94 -10.40 18.01
C VAL A 60 10.71 -11.57 18.64
N GLY A 61 10.88 -11.55 19.95
CA GLY A 61 11.57 -12.58 20.71
C GLY A 61 10.61 -13.40 21.55
N LEU A 62 10.59 -14.71 21.38
CA LEU A 62 9.80 -15.62 22.21
C LEU A 62 10.65 -16.16 23.35
N MET A 63 10.11 -16.14 24.56
CA MET A 63 10.69 -16.76 25.76
C MET A 63 9.68 -17.70 26.40
N GLU A 64 10.09 -18.92 26.72
CA GLU A 64 9.23 -19.86 27.48
C GLU A 64 9.14 -19.43 28.94
N GLU A 65 7.92 -19.24 29.42
CA GLU A 65 7.58 -19.04 30.81
C GLU A 65 6.31 -19.85 31.13
N ARG A 66 6.48 -21.03 31.72
CA ARG A 66 5.40 -22.02 31.89
C ARG A 66 4.18 -21.50 32.65
N LEU A 67 4.40 -20.59 33.60
CA LEU A 67 3.35 -19.98 34.43
C LEU A 67 2.87 -18.63 33.89
N HIS A 68 3.27 -18.24 32.67
CA HIS A 68 2.80 -17.04 32.01
C HIS A 68 1.28 -16.96 32.02
N ARG A 69 0.75 -15.79 32.30
CA ARG A 69 -0.69 -15.49 32.21
C ARG A 69 -0.84 -14.27 31.31
N PRO A 70 -1.53 -14.39 30.17
CA PRO A 70 -1.76 -13.25 29.30
C PRO A 70 -2.59 -12.20 30.04
N ASN A 71 -2.33 -10.93 29.73
CA ASN A 71 -3.18 -9.82 30.14
C ASN A 71 -3.94 -9.29 28.91
N LEU A 72 -4.63 -8.15 29.07
CA LEU A 72 -5.42 -7.56 27.99
C LEU A 72 -4.59 -6.72 26.99
N ASN A 73 -3.27 -6.61 27.16
CA ASN A 73 -2.42 -5.84 26.25
C ASN A 73 -2.36 -6.55 24.89
N ARG A 74 -2.82 -5.86 23.85
CA ARG A 74 -2.86 -6.37 22.49
C ARG A 74 -1.74 -5.76 21.65
N VAL A 75 -1.11 -6.59 20.81
CA VAL A 75 -0.18 -6.12 19.77
C VAL A 75 -0.87 -6.17 18.41
N ALA A 76 -0.89 -5.02 17.73
CA ALA A 76 -1.45 -4.88 16.39
C ALA A 76 -0.34 -4.85 15.34
N PHE A 77 -0.45 -5.68 14.29
CA PHE A 77 0.42 -5.62 13.13
C PHE A 77 -0.30 -5.00 11.95
N HIS A 78 0.23 -3.88 11.47
CA HIS A 78 -0.28 -3.18 10.29
C HIS A 78 0.07 -3.93 9.00
N LEU A 79 -0.91 -4.06 8.12
CA LEU A 79 -0.85 -4.67 6.80
C LEU A 79 -1.25 -3.64 5.74
N PRO A 80 -0.72 -3.76 4.51
CA PRO A 80 -0.92 -2.74 3.48
C PRO A 80 -2.33 -2.77 2.85
N SER A 81 -3.13 -3.82 3.06
CA SER A 81 -4.44 -3.93 2.42
C SER A 81 -5.36 -4.96 3.07
N ARG A 82 -6.66 -4.82 2.79
CA ARG A 82 -7.70 -5.80 3.19
C ARG A 82 -7.41 -7.19 2.64
N HIS A 83 -6.89 -7.27 1.42
CA HIS A 83 -6.50 -8.53 0.81
C HIS A 83 -5.43 -9.26 1.66
N ARG A 84 -4.40 -8.53 2.13
CA ARG A 84 -3.38 -9.12 3.01
C ARG A 84 -3.94 -9.53 4.38
N VAL A 85 -4.87 -8.77 4.95
CA VAL A 85 -5.59 -9.18 6.18
C VAL A 85 -6.32 -10.51 5.94
N LEU A 86 -7.05 -10.64 4.83
CA LEU A 86 -7.79 -11.87 4.46
C LEU A 86 -6.85 -13.07 4.23
N GLU A 87 -5.71 -12.87 3.57
CA GLU A 87 -4.70 -13.92 3.37
C GLU A 87 -4.11 -14.42 4.69
N ILE A 88 -3.66 -13.49 5.54
CA ILE A 88 -3.04 -13.84 6.82
C ILE A 88 -4.05 -14.49 7.76
N THR A 89 -5.33 -14.11 7.68
CA THR A 89 -6.39 -14.78 8.45
C THR A 89 -6.45 -16.27 8.16
N LYS A 90 -6.33 -16.68 6.88
CA LYS A 90 -6.30 -18.10 6.51
C LYS A 90 -5.09 -18.82 7.11
N VAL A 91 -3.93 -18.15 7.16
CA VAL A 91 -2.72 -18.68 7.80
C VAL A 91 -2.93 -18.86 9.30
N LEU A 92 -3.49 -17.85 9.98
CA LEU A 92 -3.77 -17.87 11.42
C LEU A 92 -4.71 -19.02 11.80
N THR A 93 -5.81 -19.18 11.07
CA THR A 93 -6.76 -20.29 11.30
C THR A 93 -6.08 -21.64 11.14
N LYS A 94 -5.26 -21.82 10.09
CA LYS A 94 -4.53 -23.08 9.87
C LYS A 94 -3.44 -23.33 10.92
N ALA A 95 -2.82 -22.27 11.44
CA ALA A 95 -1.78 -22.34 12.46
C ALA A 95 -2.32 -22.63 13.87
N GLY A 96 -3.64 -22.59 14.07
CA GLY A 96 -4.28 -22.83 15.35
C GLY A 96 -4.46 -21.60 16.23
N ALA A 97 -4.63 -20.41 15.62
CA ALA A 97 -5.01 -19.20 16.36
C ALA A 97 -6.32 -19.42 17.13
N GLU A 98 -6.36 -18.95 18.37
CA GLU A 98 -7.54 -19.05 19.24
C GLU A 98 -8.38 -17.77 19.20
N ASN A 99 -9.65 -17.85 19.60
CA ASN A 99 -10.56 -16.69 19.74
C ASN A 99 -10.58 -15.75 18.52
N VAL A 100 -10.53 -16.30 17.31
CA VAL A 100 -10.50 -15.53 16.05
C VAL A 100 -11.82 -14.78 15.86
N GLN A 101 -11.76 -13.47 15.70
CA GLN A 101 -12.88 -12.56 15.43
C GLN A 101 -12.57 -11.70 14.21
N GLY A 102 -13.48 -11.69 13.24
CA GLY A 102 -13.25 -11.09 11.92
C GLY A 102 -12.76 -12.12 10.89
N PRO A 103 -12.35 -11.66 9.69
CA PRO A 103 -12.03 -10.27 9.33
C PRO A 103 -13.28 -9.39 9.25
N MET A 104 -13.22 -8.18 9.77
CA MET A 104 -14.37 -7.27 9.84
C MET A 104 -13.97 -5.80 9.81
N GLU A 105 -14.92 -4.95 9.44
CA GLU A 105 -14.82 -3.50 9.64
C GLU A 105 -14.96 -3.20 11.14
N CYS A 106 -14.11 -2.31 11.67
CA CYS A 106 -14.12 -1.90 13.07
C CYS A 106 -14.29 -0.36 13.13
N PRO A 107 -15.49 0.16 12.82
CA PRO A 107 -15.78 1.60 12.75
C PRO A 107 -15.51 2.33 14.08
N GLU A 108 -15.47 1.61 15.20
CA GLU A 108 -15.12 2.13 16.53
C GLU A 108 -13.67 2.61 16.64
N TYR A 109 -12.76 2.13 15.79
CA TYR A 109 -11.38 2.63 15.70
C TYR A 109 -11.27 3.74 14.66
N SER A 110 -11.82 3.49 13.46
CA SER A 110 -12.03 4.46 12.39
C SER A 110 -12.93 3.84 11.32
N GLU A 111 -13.59 4.65 10.49
CA GLU A 111 -14.43 4.17 9.37
C GLU A 111 -13.70 3.22 8.41
N GLN A 112 -12.37 3.24 8.41
CA GLN A 112 -11.50 2.55 7.45
C GLN A 112 -10.67 1.44 8.08
N TYR A 113 -10.88 1.13 9.37
CA TYR A 113 -10.17 0.07 10.08
C TYR A 113 -10.74 -1.30 9.73
N PHE A 114 -9.95 -2.13 9.06
CA PHE A 114 -10.32 -3.51 8.75
C PHE A 114 -9.32 -4.46 9.41
N ALA A 115 -9.81 -5.38 10.25
CA ALA A 115 -8.94 -6.19 11.09
C ALA A 115 -9.48 -7.60 11.34
N VAL A 116 -8.57 -8.47 11.79
CA VAL A 116 -8.89 -9.72 12.48
C VAL A 116 -8.19 -9.74 13.82
N PHE A 117 -8.91 -10.13 14.86
CA PHE A 117 -8.42 -10.26 16.22
C PHE A 117 -8.31 -11.74 16.56
N PHE A 118 -7.29 -12.12 17.32
CA PHE A 118 -7.05 -13.52 17.69
C PHE A 118 -6.12 -13.60 18.91
N ASN A 119 -5.98 -14.80 19.46
CA ASN A 119 -5.01 -15.12 20.49
C ASN A 119 -3.98 -16.13 19.96
N ASP A 120 -2.76 -16.06 20.46
CA ASP A 120 -1.78 -17.14 20.30
C ASP A 120 -2.12 -18.35 21.20
N PRO A 121 -1.39 -19.49 21.09
CA PRO A 121 -1.61 -20.66 21.94
C PRO A 121 -1.33 -20.46 23.44
N SER A 122 -0.75 -19.32 23.84
CA SER A 122 -0.55 -18.91 25.24
C SER A 122 -1.61 -17.90 25.70
N GLY A 123 -2.61 -17.63 24.85
CA GLY A 123 -3.69 -16.70 25.10
C GLY A 123 -3.33 -15.21 24.96
N ASN A 124 -2.14 -14.87 24.48
CA ASN A 124 -1.73 -13.47 24.24
C ASN A 124 -2.58 -12.88 23.11
N PRO A 125 -3.21 -11.70 23.29
CA PRO A 125 -4.09 -11.13 22.27
C PRO A 125 -3.30 -10.37 21.20
N TYR A 126 -3.71 -10.58 19.95
CA TYR A 126 -3.14 -9.97 18.76
C TYR A 126 -4.24 -9.44 17.84
N GLU A 127 -3.86 -8.56 16.93
CA GLU A 127 -4.64 -8.27 15.73
C GLU A 127 -3.71 -8.06 14.54
N VAL A 128 -4.21 -8.38 13.35
CA VAL A 128 -3.64 -7.83 12.12
C VAL A 128 -4.69 -6.93 11.48
N CYS A 129 -4.27 -5.74 11.09
CA CYS A 129 -5.17 -4.69 10.65
C CYS A 129 -4.62 -3.98 9.41
N CYS A 130 -5.50 -3.34 8.65
CA CYS A 130 -5.12 -2.32 7.69
C CYS A 130 -6.05 -1.12 7.85
N HIS A 131 -5.53 0.05 7.53
CA HIS A 131 -6.37 1.20 7.21
C HIS A 131 -6.51 1.23 5.70
N LEU A 132 -7.73 1.42 5.18
CA LEU A 132 -7.85 1.91 3.81
C LEU A 132 -7.03 3.22 3.74
N GLU A 133 -6.09 3.30 2.81
CA GLU A 133 -4.93 4.20 2.90
C GLU A 133 -5.26 5.69 3.18
N ARG A 134 -4.83 6.16 4.36
CA ARG A 134 -4.32 7.54 4.52
C ARG A 134 -2.88 7.65 5.05
N ASP A 135 -2.25 6.60 5.58
CA ASP A 135 -1.17 6.80 6.57
C ASP A 135 0.15 6.03 6.36
N ALA A 136 0.71 5.97 5.15
CA ALA A 136 2.12 5.58 5.00
C ALA A 136 3.08 6.79 4.83
N LEU A 137 2.57 7.98 4.50
CA LEU A 137 3.37 9.15 4.12
C LEU A 137 2.66 10.47 4.48
N GLY A 138 2.50 10.74 5.78
CA GLY A 138 1.72 11.90 6.25
C GLY A 138 0.22 11.75 5.94
N SER A 139 -0.63 12.51 6.63
CA SER A 139 -2.04 12.56 6.27
C SER A 139 -2.16 13.03 4.83
N ARG A 140 -2.62 12.16 3.91
CA ARG A 140 -2.96 12.58 2.54
C ARG A 140 -3.81 13.85 2.61
N PRO A 141 -3.52 14.87 1.78
CA PRO A 141 -4.30 16.09 1.82
C PRO A 141 -5.77 15.80 1.52
N ASP A 142 -6.64 16.62 2.10
CA ASP A 142 -8.05 16.58 1.80
C ASP A 142 -8.28 16.84 0.30
N PHE A 143 -8.72 15.79 -0.39
CA PHE A 143 -8.88 15.79 -1.84
C PHE A 143 -9.86 16.87 -2.30
N ASP A 144 -11.00 17.02 -1.61
CA ASP A 144 -12.02 18.00 -1.96
C ASP A 144 -11.50 19.42 -1.73
N ALA A 145 -10.75 19.63 -0.63
CA ALA A 145 -10.10 20.91 -0.36
C ALA A 145 -8.99 21.25 -1.37
N VAL A 146 -8.37 20.25 -2.00
CA VAL A 146 -7.42 20.44 -3.10
C VAL A 146 -8.17 20.75 -4.39
N LEU A 147 -9.21 19.99 -4.74
CA LEU A 147 -10.02 20.24 -5.93
C LEU A 147 -10.65 21.64 -5.94
N ALA A 148 -11.08 22.14 -4.78
CA ALA A 148 -11.66 23.47 -4.63
C ALA A 148 -10.71 24.63 -5.01
N ARG A 149 -9.41 24.36 -5.21
CA ARG A 149 -8.40 25.35 -5.62
C ARG A 149 -8.29 25.49 -7.13
N PHE A 150 -8.95 24.61 -7.89
CA PHE A 150 -8.85 24.56 -9.35
C PHE A 150 -10.17 24.96 -9.99
N ASP A 151 -10.08 25.71 -11.09
CA ASP A 151 -11.25 26.03 -11.91
C ASP A 151 -11.67 24.79 -12.70
N MET A 152 -12.75 24.15 -12.26
CA MET A 152 -13.28 22.94 -12.89
C MET A 152 -14.11 23.27 -14.14
N PRO A 153 -13.84 22.62 -15.29
CA PRO A 153 -14.67 22.79 -16.47
C PRO A 153 -16.09 22.23 -16.22
N ALA A 154 -17.13 22.97 -16.59
CA ALA A 154 -18.53 22.60 -16.30
C ALA A 154 -18.95 21.22 -16.86
N SER A 155 -18.29 20.75 -17.92
CA SER A 155 -18.62 19.49 -18.60
C SER A 155 -17.89 18.26 -18.04
N PHE A 156 -16.95 18.44 -17.10
CA PHE A 156 -16.13 17.34 -16.57
C PHE A 156 -15.89 17.48 -15.07
N SER A 157 -15.52 16.38 -14.43
CA SER A 157 -15.01 16.38 -13.05
C SER A 157 -13.77 15.53 -12.92
N ILE A 158 -12.89 15.89 -11.99
CA ILE A 158 -11.76 15.08 -11.56
C ILE A 158 -12.16 14.34 -10.29
N GLN A 159 -11.88 13.04 -10.24
CA GLN A 159 -12.18 12.19 -9.10
C GLN A 159 -10.97 11.34 -8.73
N ALA A 160 -10.91 10.91 -7.46
CA ALA A 160 -10.01 9.85 -7.08
C ALA A 160 -10.38 8.57 -7.85
N TRP A 161 -9.36 7.83 -8.29
CA TRP A 161 -9.56 6.53 -8.93
C TRP A 161 -10.27 5.54 -7.98
N SER A 162 -11.05 4.61 -8.56
CA SER A 162 -11.55 3.43 -7.88
C SER A 162 -11.56 2.22 -8.84
N PRO A 163 -11.54 0.97 -8.34
CA PRO A 163 -11.55 -0.23 -9.19
C PRO A 163 -12.69 -0.30 -10.21
N ASN A 164 -13.81 0.40 -9.98
CA ASN A 164 -14.94 0.46 -10.93
C ASN A 164 -14.57 1.09 -12.28
N TYR A 165 -13.50 1.88 -12.34
CA TYR A 165 -13.02 2.49 -13.58
C TYR A 165 -12.04 1.58 -14.34
N PHE A 166 -11.64 0.42 -13.78
CA PHE A 166 -10.54 -0.39 -14.33
C PHE A 166 -10.76 -0.81 -15.77
N ASP A 167 -11.94 -1.33 -16.07
CA ASP A 167 -12.26 -1.79 -17.42
C ASP A 167 -12.24 -0.64 -18.43
N ALA A 168 -12.68 0.56 -18.02
CA ALA A 168 -12.64 1.75 -18.87
C ALA A 168 -11.20 2.26 -19.10
N ILE A 169 -10.34 2.16 -18.09
CA ILE A 169 -8.91 2.49 -18.22
C ILE A 169 -8.20 1.50 -19.13
N CYS A 170 -8.48 0.20 -19.00
CA CYS A 170 -7.96 -0.83 -19.89
C CYS A 170 -8.40 -0.58 -21.34
N ALA A 171 -9.68 -0.30 -21.56
CA ALA A 171 -10.21 0.01 -22.88
C ALA A 171 -9.57 1.25 -23.50
N LEU A 172 -9.46 2.34 -22.73
CA LEU A 172 -8.83 3.58 -23.21
C LEU A 172 -7.33 3.41 -23.49
N SER A 173 -6.62 2.66 -22.65
CA SER A 173 -5.19 2.34 -22.85
C SER A 173 -4.96 1.53 -24.13
N SER A 174 -5.83 0.55 -24.40
CA SER A 174 -5.73 -0.30 -25.61
C SER A 174 -5.88 0.51 -26.90
N VAL A 175 -6.75 1.54 -26.91
CA VAL A 175 -6.90 2.46 -28.06
C VAL A 175 -5.59 3.19 -28.40
N GLU A 176 -4.76 3.50 -27.41
CA GLU A 176 -3.44 4.14 -27.61
C GLU A 176 -2.31 3.13 -27.84
N GLY A 177 -2.63 1.84 -27.98
CA GLY A 177 -1.65 0.77 -28.14
C GLY A 177 -0.88 0.44 -26.86
N TRP A 178 -1.34 0.89 -25.69
CA TRP A 178 -0.75 0.53 -24.40
C TRP A 178 -1.31 -0.82 -23.96
N THR A 179 -0.59 -1.89 -24.32
CA THR A 179 -1.09 -3.28 -24.18
C THR A 179 -0.90 -3.89 -22.78
N THR A 180 -0.14 -3.26 -21.88
CA THR A 180 0.17 -3.84 -20.56
C THR A 180 -1.08 -4.12 -19.71
N PRO A 181 -2.06 -3.19 -19.60
CA PRO A 181 -3.30 -3.45 -18.86
C PRO A 181 -4.09 -4.66 -19.37
N GLU A 182 -4.12 -4.87 -20.69
CA GLU A 182 -4.82 -5.98 -21.32
C GLU A 182 -4.07 -7.32 -21.15
N LEU A 183 -2.74 -7.30 -21.30
CA LEU A 183 -1.89 -8.48 -21.19
C LEU A 183 -1.69 -8.94 -19.75
N ARG A 184 -1.73 -8.02 -18.78
CA ARG A 184 -1.45 -8.27 -17.36
C ARG A 184 -2.49 -7.57 -16.46
N PRO A 185 -3.79 -7.91 -16.56
CA PRO A 185 -4.85 -7.18 -15.89
C PRO A 185 -4.77 -7.28 -14.36
N LYS A 186 -4.38 -8.44 -13.83
CA LYS A 186 -4.24 -8.63 -12.37
C LYS A 186 -3.13 -7.76 -11.79
N GLU A 187 -1.94 -7.79 -12.40
CA GLU A 187 -0.81 -7.00 -11.93
C GLU A 187 -1.01 -5.51 -12.19
N THR A 188 -1.72 -5.14 -13.25
CA THR A 188 -2.07 -3.75 -13.51
C THR A 188 -3.05 -3.24 -12.46
N LEU A 189 -4.08 -4.00 -12.10
CA LEU A 189 -4.99 -3.62 -11.01
C LEU A 189 -4.23 -3.43 -9.69
N ILE A 190 -3.37 -4.37 -9.32
CA ILE A 190 -2.50 -4.25 -8.14
C ILE A 190 -1.62 -3.00 -8.24
N ALA A 191 -1.03 -2.71 -9.40
CA ALA A 191 -0.22 -1.52 -9.59
C ALA A 191 -1.03 -0.23 -9.40
N TRP A 192 -2.27 -0.17 -9.86
CA TRP A 192 -3.18 0.96 -9.64
C TRP A 192 -3.59 1.11 -8.17
N GLU A 193 -3.92 0.01 -7.50
CA GLU A 193 -4.26 -0.01 -6.06
C GLU A 193 -3.10 0.44 -5.16
N HIS A 194 -1.86 0.29 -5.62
CA HIS A 194 -0.65 0.66 -4.90
C HIS A 194 0.08 1.88 -5.50
N SER A 195 -0.58 2.64 -6.39
CA SER A 195 -0.07 3.90 -6.92
C SER A 195 -0.86 5.07 -6.34
N TRP A 196 -0.16 6.13 -5.98
CA TRP A 196 -0.78 7.38 -5.56
C TRP A 196 0.15 8.58 -5.88
N PRO A 197 -0.38 9.72 -6.35
CA PRO A 197 -1.78 9.98 -6.68
C PRO A 197 -2.32 9.24 -7.92
N THR A 198 -3.60 8.85 -7.88
CA THR A 198 -4.33 8.22 -8.99
C THR A 198 -5.66 8.93 -9.21
N LEU A 199 -5.88 9.46 -10.41
CA LEU A 199 -6.99 10.34 -10.74
C LEU A 199 -7.70 9.88 -12.01
N VAL A 200 -9.00 10.14 -12.08
CA VAL A 200 -9.82 9.99 -13.30
C VAL A 200 -10.51 11.30 -13.65
N ALA A 201 -10.64 11.57 -14.94
CA ALA A 201 -11.50 12.62 -15.48
C ALA A 201 -12.75 11.97 -16.05
N VAL A 202 -13.93 12.42 -15.63
CA VAL A 202 -15.22 11.91 -16.09
C VAL A 202 -16.09 13.02 -16.64
N ASP A 203 -16.92 12.71 -17.63
CA ASP A 203 -17.93 13.64 -18.16
C ASP A 203 -19.17 13.73 -17.25
N THR A 204 -20.12 14.61 -17.62
CA THR A 204 -21.40 14.78 -16.91
C THR A 204 -22.27 13.51 -16.79
N ASN A 205 -22.03 12.49 -17.60
CA ASN A 205 -22.73 11.21 -17.55
C ASN A 205 -21.95 10.15 -16.74
N GLY A 206 -20.79 10.50 -16.18
CA GLY A 206 -19.91 9.58 -15.48
C GLY A 206 -19.04 8.72 -16.41
N LYS A 207 -18.99 9.00 -17.71
CA LYS A 207 -18.08 8.30 -18.64
C LYS A 207 -16.65 8.74 -18.35
N LEU A 208 -15.73 7.79 -18.19
CA LEU A 208 -14.30 8.08 -18.10
C LEU A 208 -13.77 8.62 -19.43
N VAL A 209 -13.15 9.80 -19.38
CA VAL A 209 -12.58 10.50 -20.55
C VAL A 209 -11.08 10.72 -20.45
N GLY A 210 -10.50 10.47 -19.27
CA GLY A 210 -9.05 10.49 -19.06
C GLY A 210 -8.67 9.98 -17.68
N PHE A 211 -7.39 9.75 -17.48
CA PHE A 211 -6.83 9.31 -16.20
C PHE A 211 -5.38 9.73 -16.03
N LEU A 212 -4.93 9.68 -14.78
CA LEU A 212 -3.55 9.89 -14.39
C LEU A 212 -3.17 8.89 -13.30
N ARG A 213 -1.98 8.31 -13.42
CA ARG A 213 -1.36 7.47 -12.38
C ARG A 213 0.06 7.95 -12.11
N ALA A 214 0.33 8.23 -10.84
CA ALA A 214 1.64 8.61 -10.35
C ALA A 214 2.03 7.79 -9.11
N ILE A 215 3.33 7.79 -8.79
CA ILE A 215 3.89 7.21 -7.57
C ILE A 215 4.73 8.30 -6.91
N THR A 216 4.60 8.49 -5.61
CA THR A 216 5.31 9.54 -4.90
C THR A 216 5.88 9.06 -3.57
N ASP A 217 7.02 9.64 -3.20
CA ASP A 217 7.55 9.55 -1.84
C ASP A 217 6.95 10.63 -0.91
N THR A 218 6.04 11.48 -1.42
CA THR A 218 5.38 12.65 -0.79
C THR A 218 6.28 13.78 -0.32
N GLN A 219 7.60 13.60 -0.35
CA GLN A 219 8.53 14.54 0.27
C GLN A 219 9.37 15.26 -0.79
N ILE A 220 9.85 14.53 -1.79
CA ILE A 220 10.82 14.98 -2.77
C ILE A 220 10.35 14.72 -4.20
N THR A 221 9.87 13.51 -4.51
CA THR A 221 9.67 13.08 -5.91
C THR A 221 8.29 12.49 -6.11
N THR A 222 7.62 12.95 -7.16
CA THR A 222 6.46 12.31 -7.76
C THR A 222 6.82 11.89 -9.17
N TYR A 223 6.74 10.60 -9.46
CA TYR A 223 6.95 10.06 -10.78
C TYR A 223 5.60 9.83 -11.47
N LEU A 224 5.33 10.60 -12.54
CA LEU A 224 4.14 10.43 -13.37
C LEU A 224 4.34 9.18 -14.24
N CYS A 225 3.61 8.12 -13.92
CA CYS A 225 3.73 6.85 -14.63
C CYS A 225 2.99 6.92 -15.97
N GLU A 226 1.75 7.40 -15.93
CA GLU A 226 0.81 7.43 -17.06
C GLU A 226 -0.09 8.67 -16.92
N VAL A 227 -0.34 9.34 -18.04
CA VAL A 227 -1.43 10.32 -18.18
C VAL A 227 -2.03 10.13 -19.57
N LEU A 228 -3.36 10.02 -19.63
CA LEU A 228 -4.04 9.83 -20.89
C LEU A 228 -5.40 10.52 -20.89
N VAL A 229 -5.69 11.21 -21.99
CA VAL A 229 -7.00 11.79 -22.30
C VAL A 229 -7.47 11.23 -23.63
N ALA A 230 -8.70 10.73 -23.68
CA ALA A 230 -9.32 10.19 -24.88
C ALA A 230 -9.31 11.22 -26.03
N HIS A 231 -9.03 10.75 -27.24
CA HIS A 231 -8.73 11.60 -28.40
C HIS A 231 -9.78 12.70 -28.64
N GLU A 232 -11.06 12.36 -28.54
CA GLU A 232 -12.19 13.28 -28.71
C GLU A 232 -12.29 14.39 -27.64
N PHE A 233 -11.60 14.26 -26.52
CA PHE A 233 -11.58 15.21 -25.40
C PHE A 233 -10.22 15.91 -25.19
N ARG A 234 -9.26 15.70 -26.11
CA ARG A 234 -7.97 16.39 -26.08
C ARG A 234 -8.12 17.86 -26.42
N ARG A 235 -7.09 18.66 -26.06
CA ARG A 235 -7.06 20.13 -26.24
C ARG A 235 -8.12 20.92 -25.46
N LEU A 236 -8.88 20.25 -24.57
CA LEU A 236 -9.81 20.89 -23.64
C LEU A 236 -9.18 21.23 -22.28
N GLY A 237 -7.85 21.11 -22.15
CA GLY A 237 -7.12 21.37 -20.91
C GLY A 237 -7.12 20.24 -19.88
N LEU A 238 -7.85 19.14 -20.11
CA LEU A 238 -7.98 18.02 -19.15
C LEU A 238 -6.64 17.39 -18.75
N GLY A 239 -5.70 17.22 -19.69
CA GLY A 239 -4.38 16.66 -19.38
C GLY A 239 -3.58 17.54 -18.42
N ARG A 240 -3.62 18.86 -18.63
CA ARG A 240 -3.01 19.83 -17.73
C ARG A 240 -3.69 19.81 -16.36
N LEU A 241 -5.03 19.83 -16.34
CA LEU A 241 -5.80 19.80 -15.10
C LEU A 241 -5.50 18.55 -14.25
N LEU A 242 -5.39 17.37 -14.87
CA LEU A 242 -5.00 16.14 -14.17
C LEU A 242 -3.62 16.28 -13.50
N ILE A 243 -2.65 16.83 -14.22
CA ILE A 243 -1.28 17.02 -13.71
C ILE A 243 -1.26 18.08 -12.60
N ASP A 244 -1.96 19.19 -12.78
CA ASP A 244 -2.05 20.29 -11.82
C ASP A 244 -2.71 19.81 -10.52
N VAL A 245 -3.81 19.05 -10.60
CA VAL A 245 -4.45 18.43 -9.42
C VAL A 245 -3.51 17.41 -8.76
N CYS A 246 -2.81 16.58 -9.53
CA CYS A 246 -1.81 15.65 -9.00
C CYS A 246 -0.73 16.39 -8.21
N GLN A 247 -0.17 17.47 -8.74
CA GLN A 247 0.80 18.30 -8.03
C GLN A 247 0.18 19.01 -6.81
N GLY A 248 -1.09 19.43 -6.90
CA GLY A 248 -1.83 19.99 -5.76
C GLY A 248 -1.98 19.03 -4.58
N LEU A 249 -2.02 17.72 -4.84
CA LEU A 249 -2.04 16.66 -3.82
C LEU A 249 -0.67 16.39 -3.20
N VAL A 250 0.42 16.79 -3.86
CA VAL A 250 1.80 16.62 -3.37
C VAL A 250 2.65 17.85 -3.71
N PRO A 251 2.29 19.04 -3.17
CA PRO A 251 2.76 20.33 -3.69
C PRO A 251 4.25 20.59 -3.49
N THR A 252 4.91 19.85 -2.61
CA THR A 252 6.35 19.99 -2.33
C THR A 252 7.22 19.09 -3.20
N THR A 253 6.62 18.17 -3.95
CA THR A 253 7.37 17.18 -4.74
C THR A 253 7.69 17.71 -6.13
N ARG A 254 8.86 17.35 -6.65
CA ARG A 254 9.19 17.52 -8.07
C ARG A 254 8.50 16.42 -8.88
N LEU A 255 7.89 16.81 -10.01
CA LEU A 255 7.26 15.88 -10.93
C LEU A 255 8.28 15.42 -12.00
N ASP A 256 8.59 14.13 -12.01
CA ASP A 256 9.46 13.49 -13.01
C ASP A 256 8.62 12.56 -13.90
N LEU A 257 8.91 12.49 -15.21
CA LEU A 257 8.18 11.65 -16.16
C LEU A 257 9.05 11.24 -17.36
N LEU A 258 8.62 10.19 -18.07
CA LEU A 258 9.19 9.84 -19.37
C LEU A 258 8.18 10.15 -20.47
N SER A 259 8.57 11.01 -21.41
CA SER A 259 7.77 11.36 -22.58
C SER A 259 8.27 10.61 -23.83
N MET A 260 7.34 10.36 -24.76
CA MET A 260 7.64 9.96 -26.13
C MET A 260 7.51 11.23 -26.99
N GLY A 261 8.37 11.41 -28.00
CA GLY A 261 8.57 12.71 -28.69
C GLY A 261 7.31 13.44 -29.18
N GLU A 262 6.21 12.73 -29.45
CA GLU A 262 4.93 13.32 -29.86
C GLU A 262 4.24 14.14 -28.74
N ALA A 263 4.56 13.88 -27.46
CA ALA A 263 3.98 14.55 -26.30
C ALA A 263 4.90 15.62 -25.70
N ASP A 264 6.13 15.79 -26.20
CA ASP A 264 7.13 16.70 -25.61
C ASP A 264 6.64 18.15 -25.59
N ASP A 265 6.00 18.61 -26.68
CA ASP A 265 5.46 19.97 -26.76
C ASP A 265 4.34 20.22 -25.74
N PHE A 266 3.57 19.17 -25.39
CA PHE A 266 2.59 19.27 -24.32
C PHE A 266 3.28 19.49 -22.97
N TYR A 267 4.29 18.69 -22.62
CA TYR A 267 4.98 18.83 -21.33
C TYR A 267 5.75 20.16 -21.23
N ARG A 268 6.39 20.61 -22.32
CA ARG A 268 7.02 21.94 -22.35
C ARG A 268 6.02 23.08 -22.15
N SER A 269 4.77 22.92 -22.60
CA SER A 269 3.73 23.93 -22.42
C SER A 269 3.22 24.05 -20.97
N ILE A 270 3.59 23.12 -20.10
CA ILE A 270 3.23 23.11 -18.66
C ILE A 270 4.47 23.20 -17.76
N ASP A 271 5.48 23.93 -18.22
CA ASP A 271 6.71 24.25 -17.48
C ASP A 271 7.59 23.05 -17.09
N CYS A 272 7.41 21.89 -17.74
CA CYS A 272 8.36 20.79 -17.62
C CYS A 272 9.62 21.10 -18.43
N ALA A 273 10.79 20.97 -17.78
CA ALA A 273 12.09 21.06 -18.44
C ALA A 273 12.52 19.69 -18.99
N ASP A 274 13.25 19.71 -20.11
CA ASP A 274 13.80 18.50 -20.73
C ASP A 274 14.78 17.81 -19.75
N PHE A 275 14.56 16.52 -19.49
CA PHE A 275 15.44 15.69 -18.66
C PHE A 275 15.66 14.32 -19.32
N GLN A 276 16.92 13.89 -19.41
CA GLN A 276 17.29 12.63 -20.07
C GLN A 276 16.87 11.42 -19.22
N GLY A 277 16.18 10.46 -19.83
CA GLY A 277 15.67 9.26 -19.16
C GLY A 277 16.10 7.97 -19.84
N PHE A 278 16.22 6.90 -19.06
CA PHE A 278 16.53 5.56 -19.57
C PHE A 278 15.47 4.58 -19.09
N ARG A 279 15.02 3.69 -19.99
CA ARG A 279 14.11 2.59 -19.67
C ARG A 279 14.76 1.26 -20.02
N ARG A 280 14.97 0.42 -19.01
CA ARG A 280 15.38 -0.98 -19.21
C ARG A 280 14.13 -1.84 -19.32
N ARG A 281 13.98 -2.58 -20.42
CA ARG A 281 12.95 -3.61 -20.54
C ARG A 281 13.47 -4.89 -19.87
N SER A 282 12.65 -5.50 -19.03
CA SER A 282 12.87 -6.89 -18.61
C SER A 282 12.36 -7.78 -19.73
N GLU A 283 13.17 -8.72 -20.21
CA GLU A 283 12.65 -9.83 -21.00
C GLU A 283 11.65 -10.59 -20.10
N CYS A 284 10.50 -10.96 -20.65
CA CYS A 284 9.52 -11.75 -19.92
C CYS A 284 10.22 -13.02 -19.41
N ILE A 285 10.28 -13.21 -18.09
CA ILE A 285 10.55 -14.51 -17.46
C ILE A 285 9.20 -15.16 -17.20
#